data_AF-A0A0X3Q151-F1
#
_entry.id   AF-A0A0X3Q151-F1
#
_cell.length_a   1.000
_cell.length_b   1.000
_cell.length_c   1.000
_cell.angle_alpha   90.00
_cell.angle_beta   90.00
_cell.angle_gamma   90.00
#
_symmetry.space_group_name_H-M   'P 1'
#
loop_
_entity.id
_entity.type
_entity.pdbx_description
1 polymer ?
#
loop_
_entity_poly.entity_id
_entity_poly.type
_entity_poly.pdbx_seq_one_letter_code
_entity_poly.pdbx_strand_id
1 'polypeptide(L)'
;MNPEDLKNCALFTIWLGANDASLAEQKVELPEYRNNLSQMITYLSSDLGLSSERIVLINPPPIDETKEDPDKPKIRTLENTRLYAKACIEVAKANGVECVDMFNALLNQEDWQSYLIDGLHFCRKGSNFVTERLIPVVESRLSPCAMIFPHWVEALKLDLRKPIPW
;
A
#
# COMPACT_ATOMS: atom_id res chain seq x y z
N MET A 1 -16.97 -3.68 7.45
CA MET A 1 -16.99 -4.23 6.09
C MET A 1 -17.66 -5.58 6.17
N ASN A 2 -18.60 -5.87 5.28
CA ASN A 2 -19.20 -7.20 5.17
C ASN A 2 -18.57 -7.95 3.96
N PRO A 3 -18.75 -9.28 3.85
CA PRO A 3 -18.17 -10.04 2.73
C PRO A 3 -18.62 -9.57 1.33
N GLU A 4 -19.83 -9.02 1.19
CA GLU A 4 -20.32 -8.53 -0.10
C GLU A 4 -19.54 -7.29 -0.57
N ASP A 5 -19.04 -6.45 0.35
CA ASP A 5 -18.20 -5.29 0.04
C ASP A 5 -16.89 -5.70 -0.68
N LEU A 6 -16.41 -6.93 -0.46
CA LEU A 6 -15.15 -7.45 -1.01
C LEU A 6 -15.31 -8.38 -2.21
N LYS A 7 -16.55 -8.72 -2.59
CA LYS A 7 -16.84 -9.67 -3.67
C LYS A 7 -16.13 -9.34 -4.99
N ASN A 8 -16.10 -8.04 -5.33
CA ASN A 8 -15.45 -7.53 -6.55
C ASN A 8 -14.10 -6.84 -6.25
N CYS A 9 -13.58 -6.95 -5.02
CA CYS A 9 -12.27 -6.41 -4.69
C CYS A 9 -11.21 -7.20 -5.46
N ALA A 10 -10.51 -6.53 -6.37
CA ALA A 10 -9.39 -7.12 -7.11
C ALA A 10 -8.07 -7.07 -6.32
N LEU A 11 -7.90 -6.05 -5.49
CA LEU A 11 -6.70 -5.81 -4.70
C LEU A 11 -7.08 -5.02 -3.43
N PHE A 12 -6.54 -5.43 -2.29
CA PHE A 12 -6.65 -4.75 -1.01
C PHE A 12 -5.25 -4.49 -0.45
N THR A 13 -4.90 -3.22 -0.22
CA THR A 13 -3.60 -2.85 0.33
C THR A 13 -3.69 -2.50 1.80
N ILE A 14 -2.77 -3.01 2.62
CA ILE A 14 -2.56 -2.54 4.00
C ILE A 14 -1.22 -1.80 4.04
N TRP A 15 -1.26 -0.50 4.32
CA TRP A 15 -0.08 0.34 4.39
C TRP A 15 -0.02 1.11 5.71
N LEU A 16 0.48 0.43 6.73
CA LEU A 16 0.65 0.94 8.10
C LEU A 16 2.08 0.69 8.57
N GLY A 17 2.52 1.41 9.60
CA GLY A 17 3.87 1.31 10.14
C GLY A 17 4.58 2.65 10.31
N ALA A 18 4.23 3.68 9.53
CA ALA A 18 4.91 4.97 9.59
C ALA A 18 4.66 5.73 10.90
N ASN A 19 3.46 5.55 11.48
CA ASN A 19 3.10 6.10 12.78
C ASN A 19 3.46 5.14 13.92
N ASP A 20 3.21 3.85 13.72
CA ASP A 20 3.54 2.76 14.64
C ASP A 20 5.03 2.76 15.02
N ALA A 21 5.90 3.08 14.05
CA ALA A 21 7.35 3.22 14.24
C ALA A 21 7.78 4.50 14.97
N SER A 22 6.85 5.30 15.48
CA SER A 22 7.18 6.44 16.34
C SER A 22 7.83 5.98 17.64
N LEU A 23 8.62 6.87 18.24
CA LEU A 23 9.18 6.76 19.58
C LEU A 23 8.33 7.52 20.62
N ALA A 24 7.23 8.13 20.20
CA ALA A 24 6.34 8.98 21.00
C ALA A 24 4.90 8.42 21.02
N GLU A 25 3.89 9.28 21.11
CA GLU A 25 2.49 8.91 21.41
C GLU A 25 1.83 7.97 20.39
N GLN A 26 2.30 7.94 19.14
CA GLN A 26 1.74 7.06 18.09
C GLN A 26 2.40 5.67 18.05
N LYS A 27 3.37 5.42 18.93
CA LYS A 27 4.13 4.18 18.97
C LYS A 27 3.20 2.98 19.20
N VAL A 28 3.39 1.95 18.38
CA VAL A 28 2.83 0.61 18.62
C VAL A 28 4.02 -0.32 18.74
N GLU A 29 4.16 -1.04 19.86
CA GLU A 29 5.34 -1.90 20.07
C GLU A 29 5.49 -2.94 18.95
N LEU A 30 6.72 -3.22 18.53
CA LEU A 30 7.00 -4.06 17.36
C LEU A 30 6.29 -5.44 17.39
N PRO A 31 6.19 -6.16 18.54
CA PRO A 31 5.40 -7.40 18.62
C PRO A 31 3.91 -7.18 18.37
N GLU A 32 3.36 -6.08 18.87
CA GLU A 32 1.95 -5.72 18.68
C GLU A 32 1.68 -5.34 17.22
N TYR A 33 2.55 -4.55 16.58
CA TYR A 33 2.46 -4.22 15.16
C TYR A 33 2.39 -5.49 14.29
N ARG A 34 3.26 -6.48 14.54
CA ARG A 34 3.26 -7.77 13.83
C ARG A 34 1.95 -8.53 14.01
N ASN A 35 1.46 -8.55 15.25
CA ASN A 35 0.20 -9.22 15.59
C ASN A 35 -1.00 -8.52 14.95
N ASN A 36 -1.03 -7.18 14.95
CA ASN A 36 -2.09 -6.38 14.34
C ASN A 36 -2.15 -6.61 12.83
N LEU A 37 -1.01 -6.60 12.13
CA LEU A 37 -0.96 -6.92 10.70
C LEU A 37 -1.45 -8.35 10.41
N SER A 38 -1.01 -9.34 11.20
CA SER A 38 -1.45 -10.73 11.03
C SER A 38 -2.96 -10.89 11.26
N GLN A 39 -3.52 -10.19 12.25
CA GLN A 39 -4.96 -10.16 12.51
C GLN A 39 -5.74 -9.50 11.37
N MET A 40 -5.27 -8.37 10.82
CA MET A 40 -5.91 -7.73 9.67
C MET A 40 -5.93 -8.64 8.44
N ILE A 41 -4.82 -9.33 8.15
CA ILE A 41 -4.75 -10.30 7.06
C ILE A 41 -5.73 -11.45 7.31
N THR A 42 -5.73 -12.03 8.51
CA THR A 42 -6.63 -13.13 8.90
C THR A 42 -8.09 -12.72 8.79
N TYR A 43 -8.44 -11.52 9.22
CA TYR A 43 -9.81 -11.00 9.13
C TYR A 43 -10.25 -10.85 7.66
N LEU A 44 -9.40 -10.27 6.81
CA LEU A 44 -9.71 -10.13 5.37
C LEU A 44 -9.85 -11.50 4.69
N SER A 45 -8.96 -12.44 5.00
CA SER A 45 -8.93 -13.74 4.33
C SER A 45 -9.94 -14.74 4.89
N SER A 46 -9.85 -15.05 6.18
CA SER A 46 -10.66 -16.10 6.82
C SER A 46 -12.09 -15.62 7.08
N ASP A 47 -12.27 -14.39 7.59
CA ASP A 47 -13.58 -13.94 8.04
C ASP A 47 -14.39 -13.29 6.92
N LEU A 48 -13.73 -12.59 5.99
CA LEU A 48 -14.38 -11.94 4.85
C LEU A 48 -14.21 -12.67 3.51
N GLY A 49 -13.41 -13.73 3.46
CA GLY A 49 -13.26 -14.59 2.27
C GLY A 49 -12.44 -13.99 1.13
N LEU A 50 -11.65 -12.94 1.38
CA LEU A 50 -10.77 -12.36 0.36
C LEU A 50 -9.54 -13.26 0.14
N SER A 51 -9.32 -13.72 -1.09
CA SER A 51 -8.13 -14.52 -1.39
C SER A 51 -6.84 -13.80 -0.98
N SER A 52 -5.91 -14.51 -0.33
CA SER A 52 -4.61 -13.98 0.10
C SER A 52 -3.81 -13.35 -1.03
N GLU A 53 -3.98 -13.85 -2.27
CA GLU A 53 -3.32 -13.28 -3.46
C GLU A 53 -3.76 -11.84 -3.77
N ARG A 54 -4.94 -11.43 -3.28
CA ARG A 54 -5.49 -10.08 -3.43
C ARG A 54 -5.13 -9.16 -2.27
N ILE A 55 -4.51 -9.67 -1.21
CA ILE A 55 -4.06 -8.87 -0.07
C ILE A 55 -2.59 -8.54 -0.30
N VAL A 56 -2.25 -7.26 -0.26
CA VAL A 56 -0.87 -6.79 -0.42
C VAL A 56 -0.51 -5.88 0.74
N LEU A 57 0.56 -6.22 1.45
CA LEU A 57 1.16 -5.28 2.39
C LEU A 57 2.05 -4.29 1.64
N ILE A 58 2.09 -3.06 2.13
CA ILE A 58 3.12 -2.09 1.76
C ILE A 58 3.81 -1.71 3.06
N ASN A 59 5.12 -1.88 3.12
CA ASN A 59 5.86 -1.55 4.33
C ASN A 59 6.05 -0.02 4.44
N PRO A 60 6.28 0.53 5.65
CA PRO A 60 6.50 1.98 5.79
C PRO A 60 7.76 2.42 5.01
N PRO A 61 7.72 3.54 4.26
CA PRO A 61 8.89 4.08 3.59
C PRO A 61 9.94 4.62 4.59
N PRO A 62 11.19 4.89 4.16
CA PRO A 62 12.17 5.59 4.99
C PRO A 62 11.67 6.98 5.37
N ILE A 63 12.15 7.47 6.52
CA ILE A 63 11.87 8.82 7.02
C ILE A 63 13.16 9.64 7.04
N ASP A 64 13.07 10.90 6.66
CA ASP A 64 14.19 11.86 6.69
C ASP A 64 14.21 12.59 8.03
N GLU A 65 14.99 12.04 8.96
CA GLU A 65 15.18 12.62 10.30
C GLU A 65 15.74 14.04 10.26
N THR A 66 16.39 14.47 9.16
CA THR A 66 17.00 15.81 9.06
C THR A 66 15.96 16.92 8.97
N LYS A 67 14.69 16.57 8.69
CA LYS A 67 13.55 17.50 8.70
C LYS A 67 12.95 17.73 10.07
N GLU A 68 13.27 16.86 11.05
CA GLU A 68 12.86 17.08 12.43
C GLU A 68 13.74 18.15 13.10
N ASP A 69 13.10 18.97 13.94
CA ASP A 69 13.72 20.00 14.77
C ASP A 69 14.93 19.43 15.55
N PRO A 70 16.16 19.92 15.33
CA PRO A 70 17.36 19.39 15.97
C PRO A 70 17.39 19.60 17.49
N ASP A 71 16.61 20.56 18.00
CA ASP A 71 16.55 20.88 19.42
C ASP A 71 15.51 20.02 20.18
N LYS A 72 14.78 19.15 19.48
CA LYS A 72 13.78 18.26 20.07
C LYS A 72 14.22 16.79 19.98
N PRO A 73 13.81 15.95 20.94
CA PRO A 73 13.99 14.51 20.82
C PRO A 73 13.39 14.01 19.50
N LYS A 74 14.15 13.17 18.78
CA LYS A 74 13.65 12.54 17.56
C LYS A 74 12.45 11.66 17.89
N ILE A 75 11.33 11.90 17.23
CA ILE A 75 10.09 11.13 17.47
C ILE A 75 9.92 10.00 16.47
N ARG A 76 10.71 9.98 15.40
CA ARG A 76 10.87 8.88 14.45
C ARG A 76 12.33 8.80 14.03
N THR A 77 12.80 7.58 13.76
CA THR A 77 14.15 7.36 13.24
C THR A 77 14.12 6.37 12.09
N LEU A 78 14.98 6.56 11.09
CA LEU A 78 15.18 5.70 9.94
C LEU A 78 15.50 4.28 10.41
N GLU A 79 16.33 4.16 11.45
CA GLU A 79 16.70 2.86 12.02
C GLU A 79 15.51 2.18 12.70
N ASN A 80 14.68 2.90 13.45
CA ASN A 80 13.48 2.29 14.03
C ASN A 80 12.49 1.92 12.93
N THR A 81 12.23 2.79 11.95
CA THR A 81 11.36 2.50 10.81
C THR A 81 11.82 1.28 10.01
N ARG A 82 13.14 1.05 9.89
CA ARG A 82 13.72 -0.17 9.27
C ARG A 82 13.25 -1.45 9.97
N LEU A 83 13.12 -1.44 11.30
CA LEU A 83 12.62 -2.59 12.05
C LEU A 83 11.17 -2.93 11.70
N TYR A 84 10.31 -1.92 11.57
CA TYR A 84 8.90 -2.09 11.18
C TYR A 84 8.78 -2.49 9.71
N ALA A 85 9.61 -1.91 8.83
CA ALA A 85 9.67 -2.29 7.42
C ALA A 85 10.02 -3.76 7.24
N LYS A 86 11.03 -4.25 7.97
CA LYS A 86 11.42 -5.66 8.01
C LYS A 86 10.32 -6.55 8.60
N ALA A 87 9.71 -6.11 9.70
CA ALA A 87 8.63 -6.84 10.35
C ALA A 87 7.41 -7.04 9.43
N CYS A 88 7.04 -6.02 8.67
CA CYS A 88 5.97 -6.06 7.68
C CYS A 88 6.23 -7.14 6.61
N ILE A 89 7.46 -7.20 6.06
CA ILE A 89 7.88 -8.22 5.09
C ILE A 89 7.79 -9.63 5.70
N GLU A 90 8.28 -9.81 6.92
CA GLU A 90 8.26 -11.10 7.62
C GLU A 90 6.83 -11.58 7.88
N VAL A 91 5.93 -10.67 8.29
CA VAL A 91 4.51 -10.96 8.49
C VAL A 91 3.83 -11.35 7.18
N ALA A 92 4.10 -10.64 6.09
CA ALA A 92 3.55 -10.98 4.78
C ALA A 92 3.95 -12.40 4.36
N LYS A 93 5.25 -12.72 4.48
CA LYS A 93 5.78 -14.06 4.20
C LYS A 93 5.13 -15.13 5.07
N ALA A 94 4.96 -14.88 6.37
CA ALA A 94 4.36 -15.84 7.30
C ALA A 94 2.88 -16.12 7.00
N ASN A 95 2.16 -15.14 6.44
CA ASN A 95 0.73 -15.26 6.11
C ASN A 95 0.47 -15.58 4.63
N GLY A 96 1.51 -15.79 3.82
CA GLY A 96 1.37 -16.11 2.40
C GLY A 96 0.75 -15.00 1.56
N VAL A 97 0.97 -13.73 1.94
CA VAL A 97 0.54 -12.55 1.15
C VAL A 97 1.76 -11.84 0.56
N GLU A 98 1.55 -11.06 -0.50
CA GLU A 98 2.63 -10.27 -1.12
C GLU A 98 2.92 -9.01 -0.29
N CYS A 99 4.18 -8.56 -0.29
CA CYS A 99 4.59 -7.30 0.30
C CYS A 99 5.41 -6.47 -0.69
N VAL A 100 5.00 -5.22 -0.87
CA VAL A 100 5.78 -4.22 -1.62
C VAL A 100 6.74 -3.54 -0.66
N ASP A 101 8.04 -3.80 -0.86
CA ASP A 101 9.12 -3.21 -0.07
C ASP A 101 9.41 -1.77 -0.52
N MET A 102 8.52 -0.86 -0.11
CA MET A 102 8.66 0.57 -0.34
C MET A 102 9.88 1.15 0.37
N PHE A 103 10.23 0.62 1.56
CA PHE A 103 11.35 1.10 2.35
C PHE A 103 12.66 1.02 1.56
N ASN A 104 13.07 -0.18 1.16
CA ASN A 104 14.34 -0.37 0.45
C ASN A 104 14.26 0.17 -0.98
N ALA A 105 13.11 0.08 -1.65
CA ALA A 105 12.96 0.63 -3.00
C ALA A 105 13.23 2.15 -3.04
N LEU A 106 12.68 2.89 -2.07
CA LEU A 106 12.90 4.33 -1.97
C LEU A 106 14.31 4.65 -1.46
N LEU A 107 14.80 3.95 -0.42
CA LEU A 107 16.13 4.20 0.15
C LEU A 107 17.27 3.98 -0.87
N ASN A 108 17.05 3.14 -1.89
CA ASN A 108 17.99 2.92 -2.99
C ASN A 108 18.04 4.08 -4.02
N GLN A 109 17.17 5.08 -3.92
CA GLN A 109 17.29 6.29 -4.74
C GLN A 109 18.36 7.22 -4.14
N GLU A 110 19.26 7.74 -4.96
CA GLU A 110 20.36 8.60 -4.51
C GLU A 110 19.86 9.84 -3.75
N ASP A 111 18.75 10.43 -4.20
CA ASP A 111 18.13 11.62 -3.62
C ASP A 111 16.78 11.32 -2.96
N TRP A 112 16.63 10.15 -2.33
CA TRP A 112 15.35 9.67 -1.77
C TRP A 112 14.65 10.67 -0.84
N GLN A 113 15.37 11.50 -0.09
CA GLN A 113 14.79 12.54 0.77
C GLN A 113 13.95 13.55 -0.04
N SER A 114 14.31 13.82 -1.30
CA SER A 114 13.58 14.72 -2.19
C SER A 114 12.18 14.22 -2.58
N TYR A 115 11.90 12.93 -2.32
CA TYR A 115 10.58 12.32 -2.55
C TYR A 115 9.61 12.67 -1.42
N LEU A 116 10.08 13.27 -0.33
CA LEU A 116 9.31 13.64 0.86
C LEU A 116 9.13 15.16 0.95
N ILE A 117 8.01 15.60 1.54
CA ILE A 117 7.70 17.02 1.78
C ILE A 117 8.37 17.49 3.07
N ASP A 118 8.04 16.79 4.16
CA ASP A 118 8.37 17.13 5.55
C ASP A 118 9.25 16.06 6.20
N GLY A 119 9.80 15.16 5.40
CA GLY A 119 10.59 14.01 5.85
C GLY A 119 9.76 12.79 6.23
N LEU A 120 8.43 12.83 6.07
CA LEU A 120 7.54 11.69 6.29
C LEU A 120 6.56 11.49 5.12
N HIS A 121 5.86 12.53 4.70
CA HIS A 121 4.82 12.45 3.68
C HIS A 121 5.41 12.63 2.28
N PHE A 122 4.92 11.85 1.32
CA PHE A 122 5.35 11.93 -0.07
C PHE A 122 4.96 13.26 -0.73
N CYS A 123 5.90 13.85 -1.45
CA CYS A 123 5.61 14.91 -2.41
C CYS A 123 5.14 14.28 -3.74
N ARG A 124 4.86 15.10 -4.77
CA ARG A 124 4.45 14.60 -6.10
C ARG A 124 5.44 13.57 -6.69
N LYS A 125 6.75 13.80 -6.54
CA LYS A 125 7.80 12.88 -6.99
C LYS A 125 7.69 11.54 -6.24
N GLY A 126 7.51 11.60 -4.92
CA GLY A 126 7.21 10.46 -4.05
C GLY A 126 5.97 9.67 -4.46
N SER A 127 4.85 10.35 -4.65
CA SER A 127 3.60 9.70 -5.05
C SER A 127 3.71 9.01 -6.41
N ASN A 128 4.38 9.65 -7.39
CA ASN A 128 4.63 9.01 -8.68
C ASN A 128 5.48 7.74 -8.53
N PHE A 129 6.52 7.79 -7.70
CA PHE A 129 7.36 6.61 -7.42
C PHE A 129 6.54 5.47 -6.79
N VAL A 130 5.65 5.78 -5.84
CA VAL A 130 4.73 4.80 -5.26
C VAL A 130 3.87 4.18 -6.36
N THR A 131 3.29 4.99 -7.26
CA THR A 131 2.51 4.50 -8.39
C THR A 131 3.33 3.57 -9.30
N GLU A 132 4.55 3.94 -9.65
CA GLU A 132 5.44 3.09 -10.46
C GLU A 132 5.72 1.72 -9.81
N ARG A 133 5.84 1.68 -8.48
CA ARG A 133 6.03 0.41 -7.75
C ARG A 133 4.74 -0.42 -7.67
N LEU A 134 3.58 0.22 -7.59
CA LEU A 134 2.29 -0.47 -7.42
C LEU A 134 1.62 -0.88 -8.72
N ILE A 135 1.87 -0.20 -9.85
CA ILE A 135 1.26 -0.54 -11.15
C ILE A 135 1.47 -2.01 -11.51
N PRO A 136 2.68 -2.59 -11.46
CA PRO A 136 2.88 -3.99 -11.83
C PRO A 136 2.07 -4.97 -10.95
N VAL A 137 1.94 -4.65 -9.65
CA VAL A 137 1.14 -5.44 -8.71
C VAL A 137 -0.34 -5.34 -9.09
N VAL A 138 -0.85 -4.13 -9.34
CA VAL A 138 -2.23 -3.89 -9.75
C VAL A 138 -2.54 -4.61 -11.07
N GLU A 139 -1.70 -4.44 -12.09
CA GLU A 139 -1.88 -5.06 -13.41
C GLU A 139 -1.86 -6.59 -13.35
N SER A 140 -1.04 -7.18 -12.47
CA SER A 140 -1.01 -8.64 -12.30
C SER A 140 -2.27 -9.22 -11.63
N ARG A 141 -3.06 -8.38 -10.93
CA ARG A 141 -4.29 -8.79 -10.23
C ARG A 141 -5.56 -8.40 -10.97
N LEU A 142 -5.47 -7.47 -11.89
CA LEU A 142 -6.59 -7.08 -12.74
C LEU A 142 -6.61 -7.95 -14.00
N SER A 143 -7.79 -8.46 -14.34
CA SER A 143 -8.04 -8.90 -15.72
C SER A 143 -7.97 -7.67 -16.65
N PRO A 144 -7.61 -7.84 -17.93
CA PRO A 144 -7.64 -6.75 -18.90
C PRO A 144 -8.98 -6.01 -18.81
N CYS A 145 -8.94 -4.77 -18.33
CA CYS A 145 -10.15 -3.99 -18.14
C CYS A 145 -10.55 -3.43 -19.50
N ALA A 146 -11.40 -4.19 -20.22
CA ALA A 146 -12.03 -3.66 -21.42
C ALA A 146 -12.87 -2.44 -21.03
N MET A 147 -12.87 -1.44 -21.91
CA MET A 147 -13.79 -0.31 -21.78
C MET A 147 -15.22 -0.90 -21.76
N ILE A 148 -15.93 -0.73 -20.63
CA ILE A 148 -17.26 -1.35 -20.40
C ILE A 148 -18.27 -0.87 -21.44
N PHE A 149 -18.09 0.36 -21.93
CA PHE A 149 -18.89 0.95 -22.99
C PHE A 149 -17.99 1.33 -24.16
N PRO A 150 -18.54 1.40 -25.39
CA PRO A 150 -17.79 1.86 -26.53
C PRO A 150 -17.31 3.30 -26.32
N HIS A 151 -16.20 3.65 -26.98
CA HIS A 151 -15.79 5.04 -27.11
C HIS A 151 -16.96 5.87 -27.66
N TRP A 152 -17.12 7.12 -27.21
CA TRP A 152 -18.31 7.94 -27.51
C TRP A 152 -18.59 8.08 -29.02
N VAL A 153 -17.53 8.09 -29.85
CA VAL A 153 -17.64 8.13 -31.32
C VAL A 153 -18.36 6.89 -31.87
N GLU A 154 -18.14 5.72 -31.27
CA GLU A 154 -18.83 4.48 -31.65
C GLU A 154 -20.22 4.40 -31.01
N ALA A 155 -20.39 4.95 -29.80
CA ALA A 155 -21.69 5.01 -29.12
C ALA A 155 -22.74 5.78 -29.94
N LEU A 156 -22.35 6.88 -30.60
CA LEU A 156 -23.24 7.67 -31.46
C LEU A 156 -23.76 6.91 -32.69
N LYS A 157 -23.12 5.80 -33.07
CA LYS A 157 -23.52 4.95 -34.19
C LYS A 157 -24.47 3.82 -33.75
N LEU A 158 -24.70 3.64 -32.46
CA LEU A 158 -25.57 2.58 -31.94
C LEU A 158 -27.05 2.92 -32.15
N ASP A 159 -27.81 1.94 -32.64
CA ASP A 159 -29.27 2.00 -32.61
C ASP A 159 -29.77 1.52 -31.23
N LEU A 160 -30.06 2.46 -30.34
CA LEU A 160 -30.52 2.18 -28.97
C LEU A 160 -31.87 1.44 -28.91
N ARG A 161 -32.55 1.24 -30.03
CA ARG A 161 -33.78 0.42 -30.12
C ARG A 161 -33.48 -1.07 -30.27
N LYS A 162 -32.23 -1.45 -30.49
CA LYS A 162 -31.79 -2.84 -30.60
C LYS A 162 -31.05 -3.27 -29.33
N PRO A 163 -31.09 -4.58 -28.98
CA PRO A 163 -30.24 -5.11 -27.92
C PRO A 163 -28.80 -4.75 -28.21
N ILE A 164 -28.11 -4.22 -27.20
CA ILE A 164 -26.73 -3.81 -27.37
C ILE A 164 -25.87 -5.08 -27.36
N PRO A 165 -24.90 -5.26 -28.29
CA PRO A 165 -24.30 -6.57 -28.58
C PRO A 165 -23.27 -7.08 -27.55
N TRP A 166 -23.40 -6.70 -26.28
CA TRP A 166 -22.52 -7.13 -25.19
C TRP A 166 -23.28 -7.93 -24.13
#